data_AF-A0A2E0SBY4-F1
#
_entry.id   AF-A0A2E0SBY4-F1
#
_cell.length_a   1.000
_cell.length_b   1.000
_cell.length_c   1.000
_cell.angle_alpha   90.00
_cell.angle_beta   90.00
_cell.angle_gamma   90.00
#
_symmetry.space_group_name_H-M   'P 1'
#
loop_
_entity.id
_entity.type
_entity.pdbx_description
1 polymer ?
#
loop_
_entity_poly.entity_id
_entity_poly.type
_entity_poly.pdbx_seq_one_letter_code
_entity_poly.pdbx_strand_id
1 'polypeptide(L)'
;MPALRAQELIVPDDVLASQAQRIAAINKASASTVMVFANGGKGGGSGVLISPDGYALSNYHVVQPAGTAMKCAINDGKLYDAILVSIDPVGDVALIKLLGRDDFPYAKLEDSDKVRVGDWCFAVGNPFLLATDFNPTVTYGIVSGVHRYQYPAGTLLEYADCIQTDASINPGNSGGPLFNEKGDLIGINGRGSFEKRGRVNVGVGYAISINQIKHFMGFLRSGRILDHATLGATVSTDENGNVVVTNIAESSDAYRRGLRYGDQLLSFGGRNISTVNGFKNVLGIYPRGSRVPISFLHEGDRIDTFVRLTGVHSPEELLARIQPNRQQPEGEPMPEGQPDPPAPKEPSPQLPDIVKPFFTARRGFANYHFNKLNQDRIWDTYIDQTKPESITGDWTLRGQLGNLGDVSIVLSKTRVDAELPQGKAFAVLDNDLGQQEAPRGSGGLLVALHLWKHIQQTGIGQFGDVYYLGSMPTPKQDEKQDVLVATHSVIECRFYFSPSTGLLTSMEMYPDLGVDPCEIYFSEYESVNGRMLPRHLEVIHGDTVYGELLLKDFEFNSNGGTE
;
A
#
# COMPACT_ATOMS: atom_id res chain seq x y z
N MET A 1 -22.26 32.38 -62.37
CA MET A 1 -21.21 32.13 -61.35
C MET A 1 -20.51 30.84 -61.70
N PRO A 2 -19.18 30.80 -61.89
CA PRO A 2 -18.48 29.53 -62.06
C PRO A 2 -18.49 28.79 -60.71
N ALA A 3 -18.87 27.52 -60.72
CA ALA A 3 -18.79 26.67 -59.55
C ALA A 3 -17.32 26.50 -59.17
N LEU A 4 -16.94 26.95 -57.96
CA LEU A 4 -15.67 26.61 -57.34
C LEU A 4 -15.64 25.08 -57.18
N ARG A 5 -14.90 24.37 -58.04
CA ARG A 5 -14.54 22.97 -57.78
C ARG A 5 -13.61 22.98 -56.57
N ALA A 6 -14.00 22.28 -55.51
CA ALA A 6 -13.11 22.03 -54.38
C ALA A 6 -11.83 21.36 -54.92
N GLN A 7 -10.67 21.98 -54.66
CA GLN A 7 -9.38 21.35 -54.91
C GLN A 7 -9.32 20.08 -54.04
N GLU A 8 -8.85 18.99 -54.62
CA GLU A 8 -8.62 17.74 -53.89
C GLU A 8 -7.54 18.01 -52.84
N LEU A 9 -7.92 17.91 -51.56
CA LEU A 9 -7.05 18.26 -50.45
C LEU A 9 -6.03 17.13 -50.24
N ILE A 10 -4.80 17.33 -50.68
CA ILE A 10 -3.71 16.38 -50.41
C ILE A 10 -3.26 16.57 -48.97
N VAL A 11 -3.61 15.62 -48.10
CA VAL A 11 -3.17 15.62 -46.69
C VAL A 11 -1.75 15.04 -46.63
N PRO A 12 -0.79 15.73 -45.99
CA PRO A 12 0.56 15.21 -45.80
C PRO A 12 0.60 13.85 -45.08
N ASP A 13 1.53 12.97 -45.48
CA ASP A 13 1.65 11.61 -44.93
C ASP A 13 1.92 11.57 -43.42
N ASP A 14 2.65 12.56 -42.90
CA ASP A 14 2.94 12.70 -41.47
C ASP A 14 1.68 13.02 -40.64
N VAL A 15 0.76 13.80 -41.20
CA VAL A 15 -0.55 14.07 -40.59
C VAL A 15 -1.40 12.80 -40.55
N LEU A 16 -1.41 12.03 -41.63
CA LEU A 16 -2.12 10.74 -41.69
C LEU A 16 -1.52 9.73 -40.69
N ALA A 17 -0.19 9.68 -40.60
CA ALA A 17 0.51 8.82 -39.64
C ALA A 17 0.21 9.21 -38.19
N SER A 18 0.23 10.51 -37.86
CA SER A 18 -0.13 11.02 -36.53
C SER A 18 -1.59 10.69 -36.17
N GLN A 19 -2.52 10.85 -37.12
CA GLN A 19 -3.92 10.46 -36.94
C GLN A 19 -4.06 8.96 -36.69
N ALA A 20 -3.36 8.12 -37.46
CA ALA A 20 -3.39 6.67 -37.29
C ALA A 20 -2.84 6.25 -35.92
N GLN A 21 -1.72 6.86 -35.49
CA GLN A 21 -1.14 6.61 -34.16
C GLN A 21 -2.12 6.99 -33.04
N ARG A 22 -2.77 8.16 -33.13
CA ARG A 22 -3.78 8.58 -32.15
C ARG A 22 -4.95 7.59 -32.08
N ILE A 23 -5.47 7.16 -33.23
CA ILE A 23 -6.58 6.18 -33.28
C ILE A 23 -6.15 4.85 -32.66
N ALA A 24 -4.94 4.37 -32.96
CA ALA A 24 -4.41 3.14 -32.38
C ALA A 24 -4.25 3.23 -30.85
N ALA A 25 -3.74 4.36 -30.35
CA ALA A 25 -3.62 4.63 -28.91
C ALA A 25 -4.97 4.63 -28.21
N ILE A 26 -5.99 5.28 -28.81
CA ILE A 26 -7.36 5.31 -28.28
C ILE A 26 -7.98 3.91 -28.27
N ASN A 27 -7.79 3.11 -29.32
CA ASN A 27 -8.30 1.74 -29.38
C ASN A 27 -7.68 0.85 -28.30
N LYS A 28 -6.35 0.93 -28.14
CA LYS A 28 -5.60 0.23 -27.07
C LYS A 28 -6.13 0.63 -25.68
N ALA A 29 -6.26 1.93 -25.44
CA ALA A 29 -6.76 2.48 -24.18
C ALA A 29 -8.19 2.02 -23.87
N SER A 30 -9.09 2.16 -24.84
CA SER A 30 -10.52 1.80 -24.71
C SER A 30 -10.72 0.32 -24.38
N ALA A 31 -9.84 -0.55 -24.89
CA ALA A 31 -9.88 -1.99 -24.57
C ALA A 31 -9.66 -2.27 -23.08
N SER A 32 -8.83 -1.48 -22.41
CA SER A 32 -8.54 -1.64 -20.98
C SER A 32 -9.50 -0.87 -20.05
N THR A 33 -10.37 -0.02 -20.58
CA THR A 33 -11.29 0.79 -19.78
C THR A 33 -12.48 -0.03 -19.33
N VAL A 34 -12.79 0.05 -18.04
CA VAL A 34 -13.90 -0.64 -17.39
C VAL A 34 -15.04 0.34 -17.16
N MET A 35 -16.26 -0.08 -17.41
CA MET A 35 -17.48 0.56 -16.95
C MET A 35 -17.93 -0.12 -15.66
N VAL A 36 -18.13 0.65 -14.59
CA VAL A 36 -18.57 0.13 -13.29
C VAL A 36 -20.01 0.54 -13.05
N PHE A 37 -20.89 -0.45 -12.83
CA PHE A 37 -22.31 -0.21 -12.59
C PHE A 37 -22.64 -0.39 -11.11
N ALA A 38 -23.31 0.59 -10.52
CA ALA A 38 -23.81 0.47 -9.16
C ALA A 38 -25.00 -0.49 -9.09
N ASN A 39 -25.19 -1.14 -7.94
CA ASN A 39 -26.32 -2.04 -7.72
C ASN A 39 -27.66 -1.29 -7.87
N GLY A 40 -28.59 -1.90 -8.61
CA GLY A 40 -29.89 -1.29 -8.94
C GLY A 40 -29.87 -0.27 -10.08
N GLY A 41 -28.74 -0.13 -10.81
CA GLY A 41 -28.64 0.66 -12.05
C GLY A 41 -28.70 2.18 -11.87
N LYS A 42 -28.73 2.68 -10.62
CA LYS A 42 -28.75 4.10 -10.29
C LYS A 42 -27.35 4.58 -9.97
N GLY A 43 -26.59 4.93 -11.00
CA GLY A 43 -25.23 5.43 -10.87
C GLY A 43 -24.16 4.42 -11.27
N GLY A 44 -22.91 4.86 -11.21
CA GLY A 44 -21.78 4.12 -11.73
C GLY A 44 -20.63 5.06 -12.08
N GLY A 45 -19.57 4.49 -12.60
CA GLY A 45 -18.38 5.20 -13.00
C GLY A 45 -17.55 4.37 -13.95
N SER A 46 -16.26 4.62 -13.94
CA SER A 46 -15.31 3.94 -14.81
C SER A 46 -14.18 3.32 -13.97
N GLY A 47 -13.36 2.52 -14.63
CA GLY A 47 -12.18 1.87 -14.09
C GLY A 47 -11.17 1.62 -15.21
N VAL A 48 -10.03 1.02 -14.86
CA VAL A 48 -9.03 0.59 -15.84
C VAL A 48 -8.38 -0.71 -15.40
N LEU A 49 -8.37 -1.70 -16.28
CA LEU A 49 -7.67 -2.96 -16.08
C LEU A 49 -6.15 -2.73 -16.06
N ILE A 50 -5.48 -3.29 -15.06
CA ILE A 50 -4.04 -3.14 -14.84
C ILE A 50 -3.28 -4.47 -14.90
N SER A 51 -4.00 -5.60 -14.99
CA SER A 51 -3.39 -6.92 -15.19
C SER A 51 -4.35 -7.86 -15.93
N PRO A 52 -3.82 -8.87 -16.66
CA PRO A 52 -4.63 -9.73 -17.52
C PRO A 52 -5.59 -10.64 -16.73
N ASP A 53 -5.28 -10.91 -15.46
CA ASP A 53 -6.13 -11.66 -14.54
C ASP A 53 -7.31 -10.84 -13.98
N GLY A 54 -7.57 -9.64 -14.51
CA GLY A 54 -8.82 -8.91 -14.26
C GLY A 54 -8.78 -7.90 -13.13
N TYR A 55 -7.61 -7.59 -12.54
CA TYR A 55 -7.55 -6.49 -11.58
C TYR A 55 -7.68 -5.14 -12.27
N ALA A 56 -8.53 -4.28 -11.72
CA ALA A 56 -8.77 -2.94 -12.23
C ALA A 56 -8.74 -1.91 -11.11
N LEU A 57 -8.22 -0.72 -11.43
CA LEU A 57 -8.31 0.46 -10.59
C LEU A 57 -9.62 1.19 -10.86
N SER A 58 -10.16 1.81 -9.82
CA SER A 58 -11.30 2.73 -9.87
C SER A 58 -11.15 3.74 -8.73
N ASN A 59 -12.06 4.71 -8.64
CA ASN A 59 -12.16 5.54 -7.44
C ASN A 59 -12.91 4.84 -6.31
N TYR A 60 -12.56 5.18 -5.07
CA TYR A 60 -13.29 4.73 -3.88
C TYR A 60 -14.75 5.20 -3.91
N HIS A 61 -15.00 6.47 -4.23
CA HIS A 61 -16.36 7.01 -4.27
C HIS A 61 -17.24 6.38 -5.37
N VAL A 62 -16.64 5.71 -6.37
CA VAL A 62 -17.37 4.97 -7.41
C VAL A 62 -17.78 3.58 -6.91
N VAL A 63 -16.89 2.89 -6.20
CA VAL A 63 -17.15 1.51 -5.72
C VAL A 63 -17.96 1.49 -4.42
N GLN A 64 -17.88 2.53 -3.59
CA GLN A 64 -18.58 2.57 -2.30
C GLN A 64 -20.10 2.40 -2.45
N PRO A 65 -20.79 3.08 -3.39
CA PRO A 65 -22.21 2.85 -3.66
C PRO A 65 -22.48 1.52 -4.37
N ALA A 66 -21.51 1.00 -5.14
CA ALA A 66 -21.64 -0.28 -5.84
C ALA A 66 -21.61 -1.47 -4.85
N GLY A 67 -20.93 -1.32 -3.72
CA GLY A 67 -20.83 -2.33 -2.66
C GLY A 67 -19.73 -3.35 -2.93
N THR A 68 -19.76 -4.48 -2.20
CA THR A 68 -18.74 -5.53 -2.31
C THR A 68 -18.74 -6.24 -3.66
N ALA A 69 -19.91 -6.38 -4.28
CA ALA A 69 -20.10 -7.05 -5.56
C ALA A 69 -20.81 -6.10 -6.53
N MET A 70 -20.33 -6.07 -7.77
CA MET A 70 -20.80 -5.15 -8.81
C MET A 70 -20.74 -5.79 -10.19
N LYS A 71 -21.41 -5.16 -11.15
CA LYS A 71 -21.28 -5.50 -12.57
C LYS A 71 -20.32 -4.53 -13.23
N CYS A 72 -19.50 -5.08 -14.11
CA CYS A 72 -18.58 -4.32 -14.95
C CYS A 72 -18.78 -4.67 -16.43
N ALA A 73 -18.47 -3.75 -17.33
CA ALA A 73 -18.35 -4.02 -18.76
C ALA A 73 -17.03 -3.48 -19.31
N ILE A 74 -16.56 -4.07 -20.40
CA ILE A 74 -15.49 -3.52 -21.24
C ILE A 74 -15.99 -3.47 -22.68
N ASN A 75 -15.19 -2.92 -23.60
CA ASN A 75 -15.60 -2.74 -25.00
C ASN A 75 -15.66 -4.02 -25.86
N ASP A 76 -15.70 -5.19 -25.22
CA ASP A 76 -15.91 -6.49 -25.87
C ASP A 76 -17.38 -6.90 -25.95
N GLY A 77 -18.28 -6.04 -25.47
CA GLY A 77 -19.72 -6.25 -25.49
C GLY A 77 -20.26 -7.12 -24.35
N LYS A 78 -19.42 -7.52 -23.37
CA LYS A 78 -19.81 -8.43 -22.29
C LYS A 78 -19.91 -7.73 -20.93
N LEU A 79 -20.84 -8.24 -20.11
CA LEU A 79 -20.92 -7.94 -18.69
C LEU A 79 -20.16 -8.99 -17.89
N TYR A 80 -19.41 -8.52 -16.90
CA TYR A 80 -18.59 -9.29 -15.99
C TYR A 80 -19.06 -9.06 -14.54
N ASP A 81 -19.02 -10.12 -13.74
CA ASP A 81 -19.06 -9.98 -12.29
C ASP A 81 -17.72 -9.45 -11.79
N ALA A 82 -17.76 -8.51 -10.86
CA ALA A 82 -16.58 -7.98 -10.22
C ALA A 82 -16.76 -7.92 -8.71
N ILE A 83 -15.63 -8.05 -8.01
CA ILE A 83 -15.57 -8.01 -6.56
C ILE A 83 -14.57 -6.95 -6.09
N LEU A 84 -14.92 -6.29 -4.98
CA LEU A 84 -14.01 -5.38 -4.30
C LEU A 84 -12.82 -6.16 -3.70
N VAL A 85 -11.61 -5.68 -3.98
CA VAL A 85 -10.38 -6.18 -3.36
C VAL A 85 -10.07 -5.32 -2.15
N SER A 86 -9.71 -4.06 -2.36
CA SER A 86 -9.26 -3.11 -1.33
C SER A 86 -9.75 -1.70 -1.59
N ILE A 87 -9.64 -0.84 -0.59
CA ILE A 87 -9.92 0.59 -0.72
C ILE A 87 -8.84 1.41 -0.02
N ASP A 88 -8.52 2.54 -0.63
CA ASP A 88 -7.86 3.69 -0.02
C ASP A 88 -8.88 4.84 -0.01
N PRO A 89 -9.59 5.03 1.13
CA PRO A 89 -10.65 6.02 1.22
C PRO A 89 -10.14 7.46 1.15
N VAL A 90 -8.90 7.74 1.59
CA VAL A 90 -8.35 9.10 1.63
C VAL A 90 -7.88 9.50 0.23
N GLY A 91 -7.07 8.67 -0.42
CA GLY A 91 -6.59 8.91 -1.79
C GLY A 91 -7.64 8.71 -2.87
N ASP A 92 -8.86 8.30 -2.50
CA ASP A 92 -9.98 8.03 -3.39
C ASP A 92 -9.68 6.93 -4.42
N VAL A 93 -9.03 5.85 -4.00
CA VAL A 93 -8.63 4.73 -4.87
C VAL A 93 -9.28 3.44 -4.41
N ALA A 94 -9.69 2.61 -5.35
CA ALA A 94 -10.13 1.24 -5.09
C ALA A 94 -9.51 0.27 -6.08
N LEU A 95 -9.29 -0.95 -5.61
CA LEU A 95 -8.91 -2.07 -6.45
C LEU A 95 -10.09 -3.05 -6.50
N ILE A 96 -10.51 -3.40 -7.70
CA ILE A 96 -11.54 -4.40 -7.97
C ILE A 96 -10.95 -5.53 -8.82
N LYS A 97 -11.61 -6.68 -8.83
CA LYS A 97 -11.24 -7.81 -9.70
C LYS A 97 -12.45 -8.26 -10.51
N LEU A 98 -12.35 -8.18 -11.83
CA LEU A 98 -13.29 -8.78 -12.77
C LEU A 98 -13.06 -10.30 -12.81
N LEU A 99 -14.15 -11.06 -12.92
CA LEU A 99 -14.16 -12.52 -12.89
C LEU A 99 -14.55 -13.11 -14.25
N GLY A 100 -14.15 -14.36 -14.50
CA GLY A 100 -14.62 -15.16 -15.64
C GLY A 100 -13.59 -15.44 -16.74
N ARG A 101 -12.41 -14.81 -16.69
CA ARG A 101 -11.25 -15.07 -17.58
C ARG A 101 -9.97 -14.48 -17.00
N ASP A 102 -8.83 -14.77 -17.62
CA ASP A 102 -7.49 -14.40 -17.16
C ASP A 102 -6.59 -13.77 -18.26
N ASP A 103 -7.19 -13.40 -19.39
CA ASP A 103 -6.56 -12.79 -20.56
C ASP A 103 -7.20 -11.44 -20.91
N PHE A 104 -7.59 -10.67 -19.88
CA PHE A 104 -8.14 -9.32 -20.07
C PHE A 104 -7.10 -8.37 -20.70
N PRO A 105 -7.52 -7.46 -21.60
CA PRO A 105 -6.66 -6.35 -22.01
C PRO A 105 -6.38 -5.43 -20.81
N TYR A 106 -5.17 -4.89 -20.71
CA TYR A 106 -4.78 -4.06 -19.57
C TYR A 106 -3.88 -2.90 -19.99
N ALA A 107 -3.93 -1.83 -19.20
CA ALA A 107 -3.14 -0.64 -19.41
C ALA A 107 -1.72 -0.80 -18.86
N LYS A 108 -0.74 -0.27 -19.61
CA LYS A 108 0.62 -0.08 -19.11
C LYS A 108 0.65 1.14 -18.17
N LEU A 109 1.21 0.99 -16.98
CA LEU A 109 1.38 2.08 -16.00
C LEU A 109 2.64 2.89 -16.32
N GLU A 110 2.49 4.13 -16.80
CA GLU A 110 3.62 4.99 -17.14
C GLU A 110 4.19 5.70 -15.91
N ASP A 111 5.37 6.30 -16.03
CA ASP A 111 5.96 7.15 -15.00
C ASP A 111 5.37 8.57 -15.08
N SER A 112 4.40 8.89 -14.20
CA SER A 112 3.73 10.19 -14.24
C SER A 112 4.62 11.37 -13.85
N ASP A 113 5.75 11.13 -13.19
CA ASP A 113 6.70 12.21 -12.86
C ASP A 113 7.44 12.73 -14.11
N LYS A 114 7.34 12.03 -15.25
CA LYS A 114 7.85 12.47 -16.55
C LYS A 114 6.85 13.28 -17.37
N VAL A 115 5.59 13.34 -16.92
CA VAL A 115 4.53 14.09 -17.62
C VAL A 115 4.78 15.59 -17.46
N ARG A 116 4.55 16.34 -18.53
CA ARG A 116 4.78 17.78 -18.59
C ARG A 116 3.54 18.53 -19.02
N VAL A 117 3.43 19.77 -18.57
CA VAL A 117 2.41 20.69 -19.07
C VAL A 117 2.55 20.84 -20.59
N GLY A 118 1.44 20.70 -21.31
CA GLY A 118 1.38 20.72 -22.77
C GLY A 118 1.46 19.34 -23.44
N ASP A 119 1.80 18.27 -22.71
CA ASP A 119 1.70 16.91 -23.25
C ASP A 119 0.23 16.60 -23.61
N TRP A 120 0.03 15.95 -24.75
CA TRP A 120 -1.30 15.48 -25.16
C TRP A 120 -1.78 14.39 -24.23
N CYS A 121 -3.06 14.43 -23.90
CA CYS A 121 -3.69 13.40 -23.09
C CYS A 121 -5.14 13.18 -23.51
N PHE A 122 -5.69 12.04 -23.09
CA PHE A 122 -7.10 11.78 -23.28
C PHE A 122 -7.68 10.95 -22.14
N ALA A 123 -8.91 11.29 -21.77
CA ALA A 123 -9.68 10.58 -20.78
C ALA A 123 -10.64 9.61 -21.48
N VAL A 124 -10.77 8.42 -20.91
CA VAL A 124 -11.67 7.39 -21.40
C VAL A 124 -12.59 6.96 -20.25
N GLY A 125 -13.88 6.79 -20.53
CA GLY A 125 -14.84 6.40 -19.48
C GLY A 125 -16.27 6.30 -19.99
N ASN A 126 -17.22 6.22 -19.07
CA ASN A 126 -18.64 6.18 -19.39
C ASN A 126 -19.40 7.32 -18.70
N PRO A 127 -19.22 8.56 -19.19
CA PRO A 127 -19.87 9.74 -18.62
C PRO A 127 -21.39 9.60 -18.74
N PHE A 128 -22.08 9.90 -17.63
CA PHE A 128 -23.52 9.79 -17.47
C PHE A 128 -24.11 8.42 -17.82
N LEU A 129 -23.29 7.37 -17.88
CA LEU A 129 -23.67 6.01 -18.26
C LEU A 129 -24.34 5.90 -19.65
N LEU A 130 -23.93 6.76 -20.60
CA LEU A 130 -24.53 6.84 -21.93
C LEU A 130 -24.03 5.75 -22.90
N ALA A 131 -22.89 5.13 -22.64
CA ALA A 131 -22.33 4.05 -23.45
C ALA A 131 -23.10 2.73 -23.24
N THR A 132 -24.32 2.68 -23.77
CA THR A 132 -25.21 1.51 -23.68
C THR A 132 -24.76 0.33 -24.56
N ASP A 133 -23.87 0.59 -25.52
CA ASP A 133 -23.22 -0.39 -26.39
C ASP A 133 -21.84 -0.83 -25.87
N PHE A 134 -21.47 -0.39 -24.66
CA PHE A 134 -20.18 -0.63 -24.02
C PHE A 134 -18.96 -0.07 -24.76
N ASN A 135 -19.16 0.89 -25.68
CA ASN A 135 -18.05 1.66 -26.25
C ASN A 135 -17.79 2.91 -25.40
N PRO A 136 -16.64 3.03 -24.70
CA PRO A 136 -16.42 4.16 -23.80
C PRO A 136 -16.29 5.48 -24.57
N THR A 137 -16.73 6.56 -23.93
CA THR A 137 -16.51 7.92 -24.40
C THR A 137 -15.04 8.30 -24.25
N VAL A 138 -14.51 8.99 -25.25
CA VAL A 138 -13.15 9.51 -25.27
C VAL A 138 -13.19 11.03 -25.35
N THR A 139 -12.49 11.72 -24.46
CA THR A 139 -12.29 13.17 -24.50
C THR A 139 -10.79 13.46 -24.59
N TYR A 140 -10.41 14.38 -25.47
CA TYR A 140 -9.01 14.66 -25.81
C TYR A 140 -8.65 16.08 -25.38
N GLY A 141 -7.43 16.27 -24.88
CA GLY A 141 -6.94 17.56 -24.38
C GLY A 141 -5.44 17.52 -24.11
N ILE A 142 -4.96 18.41 -23.26
CA ILE A 142 -3.58 18.48 -22.80
C ILE A 142 -3.49 18.37 -21.28
N VAL A 143 -2.30 18.08 -20.80
CA VAL A 143 -1.94 18.27 -19.41
C VAL A 143 -1.79 19.77 -19.15
N SER A 144 -2.64 20.32 -18.28
CA SER A 144 -2.63 21.73 -17.90
C SER A 144 -1.79 22.01 -16.64
N GLY A 145 -1.44 20.97 -15.88
CA GLY A 145 -0.67 21.08 -14.65
C GLY A 145 -0.26 19.72 -14.09
N VAL A 146 0.87 19.67 -13.42
CA VAL A 146 1.36 18.48 -12.71
C VAL A 146 1.60 18.84 -11.24
N HIS A 147 1.69 17.83 -10.39
CA HIS A 147 1.90 17.98 -8.95
C HIS A 147 0.93 18.96 -8.28
N ARG A 148 -0.33 18.94 -8.71
CA ARG A 148 -1.38 19.74 -8.09
C ARG A 148 -1.83 19.04 -6.81
N TYR A 149 -2.03 19.83 -5.78
CA TYR A 149 -2.61 19.40 -4.51
C TYR A 149 -4.07 19.85 -4.45
N GLN A 150 -4.99 18.94 -4.12
CA GLN A 150 -6.39 19.24 -3.85
C GLN A 150 -6.74 18.79 -2.44
N TYR A 151 -6.82 19.78 -1.55
CA TYR A 151 -7.13 19.58 -0.13
C TYR A 151 -8.53 18.94 0.07
N PRO A 152 -8.78 18.33 1.24
CA PRO A 152 -9.99 17.53 1.46
C PRO A 152 -11.35 18.25 1.41
N ALA A 153 -11.41 19.59 1.29
CA ALA A 153 -12.60 20.41 1.05
C ALA A 153 -13.92 19.97 1.76
N GLY A 154 -13.83 19.53 3.03
CA GLY A 154 -14.98 19.08 3.83
C GLY A 154 -15.36 17.60 3.65
N THR A 155 -14.55 16.81 2.97
CA THR A 155 -14.68 15.37 2.75
C THR A 155 -13.45 14.63 3.29
N LEU A 156 -13.47 13.29 3.30
CA LEU A 156 -12.27 12.48 3.57
C LEU A 156 -11.27 12.50 2.40
N LEU A 157 -11.75 12.77 1.18
CA LEU A 157 -11.00 12.57 -0.05
C LEU A 157 -9.95 13.67 -0.24
N GLU A 158 -8.71 13.31 -0.42
CA GLU A 158 -7.58 14.21 -0.63
C GLU A 158 -6.80 13.75 -1.87
N TYR A 159 -6.58 14.65 -2.83
CA TYR A 159 -5.72 14.33 -3.97
C TYR A 159 -4.39 15.00 -3.71
N ALA A 160 -3.51 14.24 -3.03
CA ALA A 160 -2.19 14.71 -2.64
C ALA A 160 -1.38 15.14 -3.86
N ASP A 161 -1.36 14.29 -4.90
CA ASP A 161 -0.68 14.51 -6.17
C ASP A 161 -1.62 14.21 -7.35
N CYS A 162 -1.98 15.25 -8.11
CA CYS A 162 -2.83 15.09 -9.28
C CYS A 162 -2.32 15.83 -10.52
N ILE A 163 -2.66 15.24 -11.67
CA ILE A 163 -2.50 15.81 -13.00
C ILE A 163 -3.77 16.61 -13.30
N GLN A 164 -3.59 17.88 -13.64
CA GLN A 164 -4.65 18.75 -14.13
C GLN A 164 -4.71 18.65 -15.66
N THR A 165 -5.91 18.57 -16.22
CA THR A 165 -6.15 18.48 -17.67
C THR A 165 -7.34 19.32 -18.10
N ASP A 166 -7.36 19.73 -19.36
CA ASP A 166 -8.52 20.35 -20.03
C ASP A 166 -9.35 19.34 -20.85
N ALA A 167 -8.92 18.08 -20.94
CA ALA A 167 -9.76 17.00 -21.46
C ALA A 167 -11.04 16.95 -20.63
N SER A 168 -12.21 16.91 -21.28
CA SER A 168 -13.48 17.04 -20.56
C SER A 168 -13.70 15.87 -19.59
N ILE A 169 -13.76 16.19 -18.30
CA ILE A 169 -14.04 15.24 -17.20
C ILE A 169 -15.45 15.50 -16.65
N ASN A 170 -16.38 14.58 -16.89
CA ASN A 170 -17.77 14.69 -16.46
C ASN A 170 -18.12 13.54 -15.50
N PRO A 171 -19.23 13.65 -14.72
CA PRO A 171 -19.72 12.53 -13.91
C PRO A 171 -19.83 11.25 -14.74
N GLY A 172 -19.25 10.15 -14.24
CA GLY A 172 -19.11 8.87 -14.96
C GLY A 172 -17.71 8.63 -15.55
N ASN A 173 -16.89 9.67 -15.75
CA ASN A 173 -15.45 9.49 -16.02
C ASN A 173 -14.66 9.14 -14.75
N SER A 174 -15.19 9.44 -13.57
CA SER A 174 -14.55 9.10 -12.29
C SER A 174 -14.21 7.62 -12.22
N GLY A 175 -13.00 7.32 -11.74
CA GLY A 175 -12.36 6.02 -11.73
C GLY A 175 -11.75 5.59 -13.06
N GLY A 176 -12.12 6.25 -14.16
CA GLY A 176 -11.62 5.99 -15.49
C GLY A 176 -10.21 6.53 -15.72
N PRO A 177 -9.50 6.02 -16.73
CA PRO A 177 -8.11 6.36 -16.99
C PRO A 177 -7.91 7.71 -17.67
N LEU A 178 -6.82 8.39 -17.32
CA LEU A 178 -6.17 9.44 -18.12
C LEU A 178 -4.93 8.83 -18.78
N PHE A 179 -4.88 8.87 -20.11
CA PHE A 179 -3.79 8.32 -20.90
C PHE A 179 -2.94 9.41 -21.55
N ASN A 180 -1.66 9.11 -21.78
CA ASN A 180 -0.80 9.90 -22.66
C ASN A 180 -1.07 9.58 -24.15
N GLU A 181 -0.35 10.22 -25.07
CA GLU A 181 -0.50 10.05 -26.52
C GLU A 181 -0.24 8.62 -27.04
N LYS A 182 0.39 7.76 -26.23
CA LYS A 182 0.70 6.35 -26.55
C LYS A 182 -0.36 5.37 -26.01
N GLY A 183 -1.37 5.88 -25.30
CA GLY A 183 -2.34 5.05 -24.59
C GLY A 183 -1.73 4.34 -23.38
N ASP A 184 -0.70 4.93 -22.76
CA ASP A 184 -0.14 4.47 -21.48
C ASP A 184 -0.72 5.31 -20.33
N LEU A 185 -1.08 4.64 -19.23
CA LEU A 185 -1.85 5.22 -18.13
C LEU A 185 -0.98 6.19 -17.32
N ILE A 186 -1.42 7.44 -17.20
CA ILE A 186 -0.73 8.48 -16.43
C ILE A 186 -1.51 8.92 -15.18
N GLY A 187 -2.81 8.63 -15.09
CA GLY A 187 -3.59 8.90 -13.88
C GLY A 187 -5.00 8.33 -13.90
N ILE A 188 -5.72 8.46 -12.78
CA ILE A 188 -7.12 8.05 -12.62
C ILE A 188 -7.98 9.29 -12.41
N ASN A 189 -8.89 9.56 -13.34
CA ASN A 189 -9.79 10.72 -13.28
C ASN A 189 -10.69 10.62 -12.06
N GLY A 190 -10.85 11.71 -11.30
CA GLY A 190 -11.72 11.67 -10.11
C GLY A 190 -12.42 12.98 -9.76
N ARG A 191 -11.89 14.14 -10.16
CA ARG A 191 -12.52 15.44 -9.91
C ARG A 191 -12.60 16.27 -11.19
N GLY A 192 -13.67 17.08 -11.28
CA GLY A 192 -13.83 18.13 -12.27
C GLY A 192 -14.25 19.42 -11.60
N SER A 193 -13.86 20.56 -12.16
CA SER A 193 -14.41 21.86 -11.78
C SER A 193 -15.74 22.06 -12.51
N PHE A 194 -16.78 22.41 -11.75
CA PHE A 194 -18.12 22.64 -12.25
C PHE A 194 -18.63 24.00 -11.76
N GLU A 195 -19.35 24.73 -12.62
CA GLU A 195 -20.01 25.98 -12.21
C GLU A 195 -21.09 25.75 -11.14
N LYS A 196 -21.36 26.80 -10.33
CA LYS A 196 -22.32 26.81 -9.19
C LYS A 196 -23.76 26.37 -9.54
N ARG A 197 -24.09 26.10 -10.81
CA ARG A 197 -25.40 25.61 -11.29
C ARG A 197 -25.43 24.19 -11.85
N GLY A 198 -24.38 23.40 -11.63
CA GLY A 198 -24.51 21.93 -11.58
C GLY A 198 -24.28 21.17 -12.89
N ARG A 199 -23.05 20.66 -13.04
CA ARG A 199 -22.59 19.61 -13.99
C ARG A 199 -22.06 20.07 -15.36
N VAL A 200 -21.90 21.37 -15.61
CA VAL A 200 -21.14 21.84 -16.79
C VAL A 200 -19.66 21.93 -16.43
N ASN A 201 -18.83 21.12 -17.08
CA ASN A 201 -17.37 21.16 -16.94
C ASN A 201 -16.84 22.50 -17.49
N VAL A 202 -15.96 23.17 -16.73
CA VAL A 202 -15.39 24.49 -17.10
C VAL A 202 -13.98 24.42 -17.69
N GLY A 203 -13.57 23.25 -18.19
CA GLY A 203 -12.25 23.00 -18.78
C GLY A 203 -11.15 22.66 -17.77
N VAL A 204 -11.49 22.21 -16.57
CA VAL A 204 -10.51 21.81 -15.54
C VAL A 204 -10.90 20.48 -14.91
N GLY A 205 -10.16 19.43 -15.22
CA GLY A 205 -10.24 18.10 -14.61
C GLY A 205 -8.98 17.76 -13.81
N TYR A 206 -9.11 16.84 -12.86
CA TYR A 206 -8.02 16.32 -12.05
C TYR A 206 -8.04 14.79 -12.03
N ALA A 207 -6.87 14.21 -12.31
CA ALA A 207 -6.60 12.79 -12.22
C ALA A 207 -5.54 12.52 -11.15
N ILE A 208 -5.77 11.58 -10.25
CA ILE A 208 -4.78 11.11 -9.28
C ILE A 208 -3.59 10.56 -10.08
N SER A 209 -2.37 11.01 -9.76
CA SER A 209 -1.20 10.59 -10.54
C SER A 209 -0.98 9.08 -10.40
N ILE A 210 -0.56 8.42 -11.48
CA ILE A 210 -0.35 6.97 -11.40
C ILE A 210 0.83 6.62 -10.49
N ASN A 211 1.83 7.50 -10.34
CA ASN A 211 2.92 7.30 -9.38
C ASN A 211 2.45 7.34 -7.92
N GLN A 212 1.50 8.21 -7.55
CA GLN A 212 0.85 8.13 -6.23
C GLN A 212 0.24 6.74 -6.03
N ILE A 213 -0.55 6.26 -6.99
CA ILE A 213 -1.19 4.93 -6.90
C ILE A 213 -0.14 3.79 -6.85
N LYS A 214 0.99 3.93 -7.55
CA LYS A 214 2.09 2.96 -7.50
C LYS A 214 2.71 2.81 -6.10
N HIS A 215 2.68 3.85 -5.26
CA HIS A 215 3.08 3.72 -3.85
C HIS A 215 2.13 2.82 -3.08
N PHE A 216 0.83 2.89 -3.38
CA PHE A 216 -0.21 2.08 -2.73
C PHE A 216 -0.43 0.70 -3.37
N MET A 217 0.06 0.45 -4.59
CA MET A 217 -0.26 -0.76 -5.36
C MET A 217 0.01 -2.07 -4.60
N GLY A 218 1.13 -2.15 -3.89
CA GLY A 218 1.49 -3.30 -3.07
C GLY A 218 0.49 -3.57 -1.95
N PHE A 219 -0.04 -2.50 -1.35
CA PHE A 219 -1.02 -2.53 -0.27
C PHE A 219 -2.44 -2.77 -0.79
N LEU A 220 -2.79 -2.27 -1.97
CA LEU A 220 -4.10 -2.51 -2.58
C LEU A 220 -4.32 -4.01 -2.84
N ARG A 221 -3.28 -4.77 -3.15
CA ARG A 221 -3.38 -6.23 -3.29
C ARG A 221 -3.71 -6.97 -1.98
N SER A 222 -3.58 -6.32 -0.83
CA SER A 222 -3.76 -6.95 0.49
C SER A 222 -5.22 -7.16 0.91
N GLY A 223 -6.18 -6.56 0.21
CA GLY A 223 -7.59 -6.60 0.59
C GLY A 223 -7.99 -5.72 1.78
N ARG A 224 -7.05 -4.89 2.28
CA ARG A 224 -7.23 -4.03 3.45
C ARG A 224 -7.97 -2.74 3.12
N ILE A 225 -8.42 -2.07 4.19
CA ILE A 225 -8.77 -0.66 4.16
C ILE A 225 -7.48 0.10 4.48
N LEU A 226 -7.02 0.90 3.53
CA LEU A 226 -5.72 1.57 3.58
C LEU A 226 -5.86 2.97 4.18
N ASP A 227 -4.75 3.47 4.74
CA ASP A 227 -4.64 4.82 5.26
C ASP A 227 -3.37 5.48 4.73
N HIS A 228 -3.41 6.81 4.66
CA HIS A 228 -2.28 7.62 4.28
C HIS A 228 -1.33 7.82 5.47
N ALA A 229 -0.10 8.18 5.14
CA ALA A 229 0.96 8.37 6.12
C ALA A 229 0.94 9.78 6.74
N THR A 230 1.44 9.89 7.97
CA THR A 230 1.79 11.15 8.61
C THR A 230 3.22 11.11 9.14
N LEU A 231 3.89 12.27 9.12
CA LEU A 231 5.19 12.44 9.77
C LEU A 231 5.07 12.49 11.30
N GLY A 232 3.87 12.78 11.82
CA GLY A 232 3.68 13.14 13.23
C GLY A 232 4.19 14.54 13.55
N ALA A 233 4.36 15.40 12.54
CA ALA A 233 4.81 16.77 12.68
C ALA A 233 4.00 17.72 11.78
N THR A 234 3.89 18.99 12.19
CA THR A 234 3.35 20.07 11.36
C THR A 234 4.44 21.03 10.98
N VAL A 235 4.33 21.60 9.78
CA VAL A 235 5.29 22.60 9.27
C VAL A 235 4.57 23.90 8.89
N SER A 236 5.28 25.01 8.98
CA SER A 236 4.86 26.32 8.46
C SER A 236 5.98 26.97 7.65
N THR A 237 5.65 28.07 6.99
CA THR A 237 6.66 28.95 6.41
C THR A 237 7.09 29.97 7.45
N ASP A 238 8.40 30.12 7.69
CA ASP A 238 8.95 31.14 8.59
C ASP A 238 9.05 32.52 7.92
N GLU A 239 9.60 33.51 8.63
CA GLU A 239 9.79 34.87 8.12
C GLU A 239 10.78 34.98 6.95
N ASN A 240 11.66 33.98 6.78
CA ASN A 240 12.67 33.91 5.73
C ASN A 240 12.19 33.07 4.51
N GLY A 241 10.98 32.52 4.56
CA GLY A 241 10.43 31.67 3.52
C GLY A 241 10.80 30.19 3.62
N ASN A 242 11.46 29.77 4.70
CA ASN A 242 11.83 28.37 4.93
C ASN A 242 10.65 27.55 5.44
N VAL A 243 10.64 26.25 5.13
CA VAL A 243 9.66 25.31 5.71
C VAL A 243 10.22 24.79 7.03
N VAL A 244 9.60 25.18 8.14
CA VAL A 244 10.07 24.85 9.49
C VAL A 244 9.06 24.03 10.27
N VAL A 245 9.54 23.15 11.15
CA VAL A 245 8.69 22.35 12.05
C VAL A 245 8.11 23.23 13.15
N THR A 246 6.79 23.21 13.30
CA THR A 246 6.06 23.99 14.32
C THR A 246 5.38 23.13 15.38
N ASN A 247 5.26 21.84 15.14
CA ASN A 247 4.82 20.88 16.15
C ASN A 247 5.36 19.51 15.77
N ILE A 248 5.66 18.68 16.77
CA ILE A 248 6.10 17.31 16.57
C ILE A 248 5.63 16.44 17.73
N ALA A 249 5.06 15.27 17.40
CA ALA A 249 4.67 14.28 18.39
C ALA A 249 5.92 13.52 18.87
N GLU A 250 6.12 13.46 20.18
CA GLU A 250 7.25 12.74 20.80
C GLU A 250 7.23 11.23 20.50
N SER A 251 6.04 10.67 20.26
CA SER A 251 5.87 9.27 19.86
C SER A 251 6.22 8.98 18.39
N SER A 252 6.43 10.02 17.57
CA SER A 252 6.75 9.87 16.15
C SER A 252 8.18 9.36 15.93
N ASP A 253 8.37 8.61 14.85
CA ASP A 253 9.73 8.22 14.44
C ASP A 253 10.58 9.44 14.10
N ALA A 254 9.98 10.50 13.53
CA ALA A 254 10.67 11.76 13.23
C ALA A 254 11.35 12.34 14.47
N TYR A 255 10.66 12.33 15.61
CA TYR A 255 11.22 12.79 16.87
C TYR A 255 12.38 11.88 17.34
N ARG A 256 12.24 10.55 17.23
CA ARG A 256 13.33 9.62 17.56
C ARG A 256 14.56 9.81 16.67
N ARG A 257 14.38 10.18 15.40
CA ARG A 257 15.46 10.51 14.45
C ARG A 257 16.08 11.90 14.64
N GLY A 258 15.68 12.64 15.67
CA GLY A 258 16.29 13.92 16.04
C GLY A 258 15.59 15.17 15.50
N LEU A 259 14.49 15.04 14.74
CA LEU A 259 13.73 16.22 14.28
C LEU A 259 13.10 16.94 15.48
N ARG A 260 13.21 18.26 15.54
CA ARG A 260 12.72 19.10 16.64
C ARG A 260 11.91 20.30 16.14
N TYR A 261 11.21 20.94 17.06
CA TYR A 261 10.56 22.23 16.82
C TYR A 261 11.61 23.26 16.36
N GLY A 262 11.30 24.03 15.33
CA GLY A 262 12.19 25.03 14.74
C GLY A 262 13.11 24.51 13.64
N ASP A 263 13.26 23.19 13.49
CA ASP A 263 14.10 22.62 12.44
C ASP A 263 13.58 22.97 11.06
N GLN A 264 14.50 23.30 10.15
CA GLN A 264 14.18 23.55 8.76
C GLN A 264 14.15 22.25 7.98
N LEU A 265 13.02 21.93 7.36
CA LEU A 265 12.90 20.79 6.47
C LEU A 265 13.47 21.15 5.09
N LEU A 266 14.45 20.37 4.63
CA LEU A 266 15.14 20.58 3.35
C LEU A 266 14.60 19.65 2.26
N SER A 267 14.46 18.38 2.57
CA SER A 267 13.91 17.38 1.65
C SER A 267 13.13 16.29 2.38
N PHE A 268 12.16 15.71 1.70
CA PHE A 268 11.31 14.65 2.23
C PHE A 268 10.93 13.69 1.10
N GLY A 269 11.05 12.38 1.33
CA GLY A 269 10.73 11.36 0.33
C GLY A 269 11.51 11.52 -0.98
N GLY A 270 12.75 12.01 -0.90
CA GLY A 270 13.63 12.25 -2.05
C GLY A 270 13.32 13.52 -2.86
N ARG A 271 12.36 14.35 -2.42
CA ARG A 271 11.98 15.61 -3.09
C ARG A 271 12.40 16.81 -2.24
N ASN A 272 12.94 17.84 -2.88
CA ASN A 272 13.26 19.11 -2.22
C ASN A 272 11.98 19.81 -1.76
N ILE A 273 12.01 20.31 -0.52
CA ILE A 273 10.87 20.97 0.10
C ILE A 273 11.17 22.46 0.25
N SER A 274 10.49 23.28 -0.56
CA SER A 274 10.59 24.74 -0.51
C SER A 274 9.30 25.42 -0.05
N THR A 275 8.19 24.69 0.03
CA THR A 275 6.89 25.21 0.46
C THR A 275 6.13 24.19 1.30
N VAL A 276 5.24 24.66 2.17
CA VAL A 276 4.35 23.80 2.98
C VAL A 276 3.45 22.93 2.08
N ASN A 277 2.97 23.48 0.96
CA ASN A 277 2.17 22.70 0.01
C ASN A 277 3.01 21.62 -0.69
N GLY A 278 4.27 21.92 -1.01
CA GLY A 278 5.21 20.92 -1.51
C GLY A 278 5.39 19.77 -0.52
N PHE A 279 5.58 20.09 0.77
CA PHE A 279 5.65 19.06 1.82
C PHE A 279 4.37 18.21 1.89
N LYS A 280 3.19 18.83 1.94
CA LYS A 280 1.91 18.12 2.01
C LYS A 280 1.65 17.23 0.80
N ASN A 281 1.97 17.71 -0.41
CA ASN A 281 1.91 16.92 -1.64
C ASN A 281 2.75 15.65 -1.52
N VAL A 282 4.00 15.76 -1.07
CA VAL A 282 4.90 14.60 -0.97
C VAL A 282 4.55 13.69 0.21
N LEU A 283 4.10 14.22 1.34
CA LEU A 283 3.65 13.39 2.46
C LEU A 283 2.42 12.57 2.09
N GLY A 284 1.45 13.20 1.42
CA GLY A 284 0.18 12.58 1.09
C GLY A 284 0.26 11.48 0.03
N ILE A 285 1.38 11.25 -0.65
CA ILE A 285 1.51 10.13 -1.61
C ILE A 285 1.97 8.82 -0.97
N TYR A 286 2.33 8.82 0.31
CA TYR A 286 2.85 7.62 0.98
C TYR A 286 1.77 6.90 1.80
N PRO A 287 1.70 5.55 1.72
CA PRO A 287 0.87 4.75 2.61
C PRO A 287 1.46 4.68 4.03
N ARG A 288 0.59 4.48 5.02
CA ARG A 288 0.97 4.20 6.41
C ARG A 288 2.08 3.13 6.48
N GLY A 289 3.09 3.38 7.32
CA GLY A 289 4.19 2.45 7.57
C GLY A 289 5.37 2.58 6.61
N SER A 290 5.25 3.41 5.57
CA SER A 290 6.35 3.71 4.65
C SER A 290 7.56 4.27 5.38
N ARG A 291 8.77 3.84 4.97
CA ARG A 291 10.04 4.42 5.44
C ARG A 291 10.62 5.26 4.31
N VAL A 292 10.87 6.54 4.58
CA VAL A 292 11.27 7.51 3.55
C VAL A 292 12.49 8.32 4.00
N PRO A 293 13.37 8.72 3.07
CA PRO A 293 14.48 9.61 3.40
C PRO A 293 13.96 11.01 3.76
N ILE A 294 14.59 11.64 4.74
CA ILE A 294 14.33 13.00 5.22
C ILE A 294 15.65 13.73 5.43
N SER A 295 15.69 15.02 5.09
CA SER A 295 16.82 15.92 5.33
C SER A 295 16.33 17.19 6.00
N PHE A 296 16.97 17.59 7.10
CA PHE A 296 16.61 18.79 7.85
C PHE A 296 17.84 19.47 8.46
N LEU A 297 17.71 20.75 8.80
CA LEU A 297 18.70 21.48 9.60
C LEU A 297 18.25 21.52 11.05
N HIS A 298 19.12 21.07 11.95
CA HIS A 298 18.96 21.16 13.39
C HIS A 298 20.16 21.95 13.96
N GLU A 299 19.90 23.08 14.61
CA GLU A 299 20.95 23.96 15.17
C GLU A 299 22.06 24.36 14.16
N GLY A 300 21.74 24.37 12.87
CA GLY A 300 22.67 24.69 11.77
C GLY A 300 23.35 23.47 11.13
N ASP A 301 23.26 22.30 11.75
CA ASP A 301 23.78 21.05 11.21
C ASP A 301 22.75 20.33 10.33
N ARG A 302 23.21 19.86 9.17
CA ARG A 302 22.37 19.06 8.27
C ARG A 302 22.35 17.61 8.73
N ILE A 303 21.13 17.10 8.94
CA ILE A 303 20.87 15.70 9.28
C ILE A 303 20.13 15.04 8.12
N ASP A 304 20.71 13.97 7.57
CA ASP A 304 20.11 13.11 6.55
C ASP A 304 19.86 11.73 7.18
N THR A 305 18.61 11.26 7.17
CA THR A 305 18.21 9.98 7.77
C THR A 305 16.96 9.41 7.11
N PHE A 306 16.49 8.24 7.56
CA PHE A 306 15.21 7.66 7.19
C PHE A 306 14.22 7.75 8.34
N VAL A 307 12.98 8.10 8.02
CA VAL A 307 11.88 8.14 8.99
C VAL A 307 10.77 7.19 8.59
N ARG A 308 10.24 6.44 9.55
CA ARG A 308 9.05 5.61 9.38
C ARG A 308 7.80 6.42 9.68
N LEU A 309 6.88 6.46 8.72
CA LEU A 309 5.66 7.24 8.81
C LEU A 309 4.53 6.42 9.46
N THR A 310 3.80 7.04 10.38
CA THR A 310 2.63 6.43 11.03
C THR A 310 1.36 6.70 10.21
N GLY A 311 0.20 6.17 10.64
CA GLY A 311 -1.08 6.45 9.99
C GLY A 311 -1.66 7.78 10.44
N VAL A 312 -2.37 8.47 9.55
CA VAL A 312 -3.14 9.68 9.91
C VAL A 312 -4.25 9.35 10.91
N HIS A 313 -4.86 8.18 10.75
CA HIS A 313 -5.97 7.70 11.56
C HIS A 313 -5.59 6.42 12.32
N SER A 314 -6.16 6.24 13.50
CA SER A 314 -6.30 4.90 14.07
C SER A 314 -7.23 4.06 13.19
N PRO A 315 -7.11 2.71 13.23
CA PRO A 315 -8.02 1.84 12.48
C PRO A 315 -9.50 2.12 12.77
N GLU A 316 -9.82 2.45 14.02
CA GLU A 316 -11.19 2.73 14.47
C GLU A 316 -11.72 4.06 13.95
N GLU A 317 -10.90 5.13 13.99
CA GLU A 317 -11.27 6.42 13.43
C GLU A 317 -11.48 6.33 11.91
N LEU A 318 -10.64 5.59 11.19
CA LEU A 318 -10.79 5.40 9.76
C LEU A 318 -12.08 4.63 9.43
N LEU A 319 -12.37 3.56 10.17
CA LEU A 319 -13.62 2.79 10.03
C LEU A 319 -14.86 3.66 10.30
N ALA A 320 -14.81 4.51 11.32
CA ALA A 320 -15.91 5.43 11.62
C ALA A 320 -16.13 6.44 10.49
N ARG A 321 -15.06 6.96 9.87
CA ARG A 321 -15.11 7.93 8.77
C ARG A 321 -15.68 7.37 7.47
N ILE A 322 -15.49 6.07 7.20
CA ILE A 322 -16.05 5.43 5.99
C ILE A 322 -17.50 4.99 6.14
N GLN A 323 -18.02 4.90 7.37
CA GLN A 323 -19.39 4.46 7.68
C GLN A 323 -20.10 5.43 8.65
N PRO A 324 -20.26 6.73 8.30
CA PRO A 324 -20.79 7.73 9.23
C PRO A 324 -22.22 7.44 9.73
N ASN A 325 -23.03 6.71 8.96
CA ASN A 325 -24.42 6.37 9.32
C ASN A 325 -24.58 5.02 10.07
N ARG A 326 -23.49 4.37 10.50
CA ARG A 326 -23.54 3.23 11.45
C ARG A 326 -23.13 3.65 12.86
N GLN A 327 -23.31 4.92 13.22
CA GLN A 327 -23.49 5.24 14.63
C GLN A 327 -24.69 4.42 15.12
N GLN A 328 -24.51 3.64 16.19
CA GLN A 328 -25.66 3.21 16.98
C GLN A 328 -26.49 4.48 17.24
N PRO A 329 -27.83 4.44 17.09
CA PRO A 329 -28.61 5.57 17.52
C PRO A 329 -28.26 5.81 18.98
N GLU A 330 -27.62 6.94 19.28
CA GLU A 330 -27.66 7.48 20.63
C GLU A 330 -29.14 7.74 20.89
N GLY A 331 -29.79 6.76 21.51
CA GLY A 331 -31.16 6.91 21.96
C GLY A 331 -31.20 8.12 22.87
N GLU A 332 -32.14 9.03 22.61
CA GLU A 332 -32.57 9.98 23.64
C GLU A 332 -32.82 9.19 24.93
N PRO A 333 -32.44 9.69 26.11
CA PRO A 333 -32.67 8.98 27.36
C PRO A 333 -34.18 8.77 27.54
N MET A 334 -34.64 7.57 27.21
CA MET A 334 -35.98 7.09 27.49
C MET A 334 -36.08 6.78 29.00
N PRO A 335 -37.23 7.04 29.62
CA PRO A 335 -37.46 6.70 31.02
C PRO A 335 -37.21 5.19 31.27
N GLU A 336 -36.49 4.89 32.35
CA GLU A 336 -36.02 3.55 32.72
C GLU A 336 -37.15 2.52 32.71
N GLY A 337 -36.95 1.38 32.02
CA GLY A 337 -37.74 0.17 32.25
C GLY A 337 -38.17 -0.69 31.05
N GLN A 338 -37.76 -0.41 29.81
CA GLN A 338 -38.07 -1.30 28.66
C GLN A 338 -36.81 -1.65 27.87
N PRO A 339 -36.60 -2.93 27.47
CA PRO A 339 -35.52 -3.30 26.59
C PRO A 339 -35.74 -2.73 25.18
N ASP A 340 -34.66 -2.28 24.55
CA ASP A 340 -34.69 -1.77 23.17
C ASP A 340 -35.31 -2.82 22.22
N PRO A 341 -36.22 -2.41 21.32
CA PRO A 341 -36.56 -3.26 20.19
C PRO A 341 -35.30 -3.46 19.35
N PRO A 342 -34.99 -4.69 18.90
CA PRO A 342 -33.84 -4.92 18.05
C PRO A 342 -33.98 -4.05 16.80
N ALA A 343 -32.93 -3.26 16.53
CA ALA A 343 -32.87 -2.46 15.31
C ALA A 343 -33.20 -3.36 14.10
N PRO A 344 -34.08 -2.94 13.19
CA PRO A 344 -34.39 -3.73 12.00
C PRO A 344 -33.09 -3.96 11.24
N LYS A 345 -32.64 -5.22 11.20
CA LYS A 345 -31.55 -5.64 10.31
C LYS A 345 -32.05 -5.45 8.89
N GLU A 346 -31.66 -4.36 8.24
CA GLU A 346 -31.78 -4.29 6.79
C GLU A 346 -31.11 -5.55 6.21
N PRO A 347 -31.80 -6.33 5.36
CA PRO A 347 -31.20 -7.51 4.78
C PRO A 347 -29.97 -7.07 4.01
N SER A 348 -28.79 -7.49 4.48
CA SER A 348 -27.55 -7.28 3.73
C SER A 348 -27.77 -7.88 2.33
N PRO A 349 -27.51 -7.14 1.24
CA PRO A 349 -27.68 -7.66 -0.10
C PRO A 349 -26.96 -9.01 -0.20
N GLN A 350 -27.69 -10.06 -0.57
CA GLN A 350 -27.07 -11.38 -0.74
C GLN A 350 -26.09 -11.30 -1.91
N LEU A 351 -24.84 -11.65 -1.66
CA LEU A 351 -23.80 -11.68 -2.69
C LEU A 351 -24.18 -12.70 -3.77
N PRO A 352 -23.97 -12.40 -5.07
CA PRO A 352 -24.13 -13.38 -6.15
C PRO A 352 -23.28 -14.64 -5.93
N ASP A 353 -23.78 -15.81 -6.33
CA ASP A 353 -23.08 -17.09 -6.09
C ASP A 353 -21.67 -17.13 -6.68
N ILE A 354 -21.47 -16.51 -7.85
CA ILE A 354 -20.17 -16.45 -8.52
C ILE A 354 -19.11 -15.67 -7.73
N VAL A 355 -19.50 -14.70 -6.91
CA VAL A 355 -18.55 -13.88 -6.13
C VAL A 355 -18.33 -14.40 -4.71
N LYS A 356 -19.24 -15.23 -4.17
CA LYS A 356 -19.14 -15.77 -2.80
C LYS A 356 -17.79 -16.42 -2.50
N PRO A 357 -17.16 -17.22 -3.39
CA PRO A 357 -15.85 -17.83 -3.12
C PRO A 357 -14.71 -16.82 -2.95
N PHE A 358 -14.89 -15.60 -3.45
CA PHE A 358 -13.87 -14.55 -3.46
C PHE A 358 -14.07 -13.52 -2.33
N PHE A 359 -15.01 -13.75 -1.41
CA PHE A 359 -15.32 -12.80 -0.34
C PHE A 359 -15.15 -13.43 1.05
N THR A 360 -14.38 -12.78 1.90
CA THR A 360 -14.34 -13.07 3.33
C THR A 360 -14.45 -11.76 4.11
N ALA A 361 -15.50 -11.63 4.94
CA ALA A 361 -15.65 -10.49 5.82
C ALA A 361 -14.69 -10.61 7.01
N ARG A 362 -13.92 -9.55 7.29
CA ARG A 362 -13.10 -9.41 8.50
C ARG A 362 -12.94 -7.92 8.81
N ARG A 363 -13.05 -7.55 10.09
CA ARG A 363 -12.87 -6.15 10.53
C ARG A 363 -11.49 -5.62 10.10
N GLY A 364 -11.44 -4.40 9.57
CA GLY A 364 -10.21 -3.78 9.05
C GLY A 364 -9.88 -4.13 7.59
N PHE A 365 -10.65 -5.01 6.96
CA PHE A 365 -10.49 -5.41 5.57
C PHE A 365 -11.71 -5.02 4.73
N ALA A 366 -11.45 -4.57 3.50
CA ALA A 366 -12.50 -4.44 2.51
C ALA A 366 -12.93 -5.83 2.01
N ASN A 367 -11.94 -6.73 1.85
CA ASN A 367 -12.16 -8.13 1.55
C ASN A 367 -10.95 -8.98 2.01
N TYR A 368 -11.12 -9.75 3.07
CA TYR A 368 -10.05 -10.54 3.67
C TYR A 368 -9.62 -11.75 2.83
N HIS A 369 -10.45 -12.18 1.86
CA HIS A 369 -10.10 -13.28 0.95
C HIS A 369 -8.74 -13.04 0.27
N PHE A 370 -8.53 -11.84 -0.26
CA PHE A 370 -7.27 -11.48 -0.93
C PHE A 370 -6.10 -11.34 0.02
N ASN A 371 -6.35 -11.06 1.31
CA ASN A 371 -5.31 -11.10 2.31
C ASN A 371 -4.83 -12.54 2.53
N LYS A 372 -5.77 -13.45 2.77
CA LYS A 372 -5.48 -14.87 3.00
C LYS A 372 -4.78 -15.51 1.81
N LEU A 373 -5.24 -15.22 0.58
CA LEU A 373 -4.58 -15.65 -0.66
C LEU A 373 -3.10 -15.27 -0.69
N ASN A 374 -2.75 -14.04 -0.30
CA ASN A 374 -1.36 -13.59 -0.28
C ASN A 374 -0.57 -14.19 0.88
N GLN A 375 -1.17 -14.35 2.06
CA GLN A 375 -0.53 -15.05 3.17
C GLN A 375 -0.11 -16.47 2.74
N ASP A 376 -1.03 -17.22 2.14
CA ASP A 376 -0.81 -18.59 1.71
C ASP A 376 0.25 -18.63 0.60
N ARG A 377 0.15 -17.77 -0.44
CA ARG A 377 1.17 -17.65 -1.50
C ARG A 377 2.58 -17.46 -0.94
N ILE A 378 2.75 -16.49 -0.04
CA ILE A 378 4.05 -16.13 0.52
C ILE A 378 4.58 -17.29 1.37
N TRP A 379 3.74 -17.82 2.27
CA TRP A 379 4.15 -18.85 3.19
C TRP A 379 4.47 -20.17 2.49
N ASP A 380 3.63 -20.60 1.54
CA ASP A 380 3.83 -21.82 0.75
C ASP A 380 5.15 -21.77 -0.04
N THR A 381 5.47 -20.62 -0.63
CA THR A 381 6.75 -20.41 -1.35
C THR A 381 7.96 -20.47 -0.41
N TYR A 382 7.81 -19.92 0.80
CA TYR A 382 8.87 -19.93 1.80
C TYR A 382 9.12 -21.33 2.36
N ILE A 383 8.07 -22.08 2.70
CA ILE A 383 8.22 -23.42 3.29
C ILE A 383 8.72 -24.47 2.29
N ASP A 384 8.42 -24.32 0.99
CA ASP A 384 8.97 -25.19 -0.06
C ASP A 384 10.50 -25.17 -0.07
N GLN A 385 11.08 -23.99 0.18
CA GLN A 385 12.53 -23.79 0.17
C GLN A 385 13.22 -24.05 1.51
N THR A 386 12.55 -23.73 2.62
CA THR A 386 13.14 -23.80 3.97
C THR A 386 12.78 -25.10 4.72
N LYS A 387 11.71 -25.79 4.31
CA LYS A 387 11.20 -27.06 4.89
C LYS A 387 11.14 -27.05 6.43
N PRO A 388 10.51 -26.02 7.04
CA PRO A 388 10.63 -25.78 8.47
C PRO A 388 9.89 -26.83 9.32
N GLU A 389 8.86 -27.49 8.77
CA GLU A 389 8.09 -28.55 9.43
C GLU A 389 8.95 -29.74 9.88
N SER A 390 10.09 -29.96 9.21
CA SER A 390 11.04 -31.02 9.53
C SER A 390 12.03 -30.63 10.65
N ILE A 391 11.89 -29.44 11.23
CA ILE A 391 12.79 -28.87 12.23
C ILE A 391 12.09 -28.76 13.59
N THR A 392 12.11 -29.85 14.35
CA THR A 392 11.55 -29.89 15.70
C THR A 392 12.62 -29.64 16.76
N GLY A 393 12.20 -29.18 17.95
CA GLY A 393 13.06 -29.11 19.14
C GLY A 393 13.93 -27.85 19.22
N ASP A 394 15.11 -28.01 19.82
CA ASP A 394 16.01 -26.90 20.15
C ASP A 394 16.95 -26.60 18.98
N TRP A 395 17.24 -25.32 18.77
CA TRP A 395 18.19 -24.89 17.73
C TRP A 395 19.46 -24.38 18.39
N THR A 396 20.61 -24.85 17.92
CA THR A 396 21.89 -24.25 18.28
C THR A 396 22.50 -23.61 17.04
N LEU A 397 22.72 -22.30 17.12
CA LEU A 397 23.33 -21.48 16.07
C LEU A 397 24.76 -21.17 16.51
N ARG A 398 25.76 -21.57 15.71
CA ARG A 398 27.17 -21.26 16.00
C ARG A 398 27.80 -20.49 14.86
N GLY A 399 28.65 -19.54 15.20
CA GLY A 399 29.20 -18.62 14.22
C GLY A 399 30.18 -17.63 14.81
N GLN A 400 30.26 -16.46 14.19
CA GLN A 400 31.06 -15.33 14.65
C GLN A 400 30.23 -14.05 14.68
N LEU A 401 30.50 -13.17 15.65
CA LEU A 401 29.91 -11.83 15.71
C LEU A 401 30.92 -10.82 15.17
N GLY A 402 30.82 -10.49 13.88
CA GLY A 402 31.81 -9.72 13.13
C GLY A 402 33.22 -10.27 13.37
N ASN A 403 34.15 -9.36 13.70
CA ASN A 403 35.52 -9.71 14.08
C ASN A 403 35.73 -9.87 15.60
N LEU A 404 34.65 -9.84 16.41
CA LEU A 404 34.74 -9.77 17.87
C LEU A 404 34.97 -11.15 18.50
N GLY A 405 34.58 -12.23 17.83
CA GLY A 405 34.84 -13.59 18.27
C GLY A 405 33.69 -14.55 17.98
N ASP A 406 33.82 -15.76 18.51
CA ASP A 406 32.84 -16.82 18.31
C ASP A 406 31.56 -16.56 19.11
N VAL A 407 30.43 -17.02 18.57
CA VAL A 407 29.11 -16.93 19.18
C VAL A 407 28.42 -18.31 19.15
N SER A 408 27.71 -18.61 20.23
CA SER A 408 26.81 -19.76 20.32
C SER A 408 25.47 -19.31 20.90
N ILE A 409 24.37 -19.52 20.16
CA ILE A 409 23.01 -19.19 20.59
C ILE A 409 22.18 -20.47 20.62
N VAL A 410 21.56 -20.77 21.75
CA VAL A 410 20.67 -21.91 21.95
C VAL A 410 19.25 -21.40 22.11
N LEU A 411 18.38 -21.73 21.16
CA LEU A 411 16.96 -21.41 21.15
C LEU A 411 16.18 -22.63 21.67
N SER A 412 15.90 -22.68 22.98
CA SER A 412 15.13 -23.77 23.58
C SER A 412 13.63 -23.47 23.66
N LYS A 413 12.85 -24.36 24.27
CA LYS A 413 11.41 -24.15 24.50
C LYS A 413 11.09 -23.06 25.53
N THR A 414 11.90 -22.92 26.57
CA THR A 414 11.61 -22.03 27.71
C THR A 414 12.59 -20.86 27.84
N ARG A 415 13.75 -20.94 27.18
CA ARG A 415 14.80 -19.91 27.25
C ARG A 415 15.60 -19.82 25.97
N VAL A 416 16.07 -18.62 25.65
CA VAL A 416 17.16 -18.39 24.70
C VAL A 416 18.42 -18.06 25.47
N ASP A 417 19.51 -18.77 25.18
CA ASP A 417 20.83 -18.54 25.75
C ASP A 417 21.80 -18.10 24.66
N ALA A 418 22.63 -17.10 24.95
CA ALA A 418 23.67 -16.65 24.04
C ALA A 418 25.01 -16.50 24.78
N GLU A 419 26.03 -17.16 24.25
CA GLU A 419 27.43 -16.91 24.58
C GLU A 419 28.01 -16.01 23.50
N LEU A 420 28.24 -14.74 23.84
CA LEU A 420 28.77 -13.72 22.93
C LEU A 420 30.16 -13.27 23.41
N PRO A 421 30.99 -12.72 22.51
CA PRO A 421 32.30 -12.16 22.89
C PRO A 421 32.21 -11.08 23.98
N GLN A 422 31.11 -10.34 24.04
CA GLN A 422 30.88 -9.27 25.03
C GLN A 422 30.34 -9.79 26.36
N GLY A 423 30.00 -11.08 26.47
CA GLY A 423 29.45 -11.70 27.67
C GLY A 423 28.24 -12.59 27.38
N LYS A 424 27.78 -13.29 28.43
CA LYS A 424 26.58 -14.14 28.33
C LYS A 424 25.32 -13.30 28.40
N ALA A 425 24.32 -13.66 27.62
CA ALA A 425 22.98 -13.07 27.63
C ALA A 425 21.92 -14.17 27.56
N PHE A 426 20.72 -13.88 28.07
CA PHE A 426 19.60 -14.81 27.98
C PHE A 426 18.26 -14.06 27.91
N ALA A 427 17.23 -14.74 27.40
CA ALA A 427 15.84 -14.32 27.45
C ALA A 427 14.94 -15.49 27.89
N VAL A 428 14.09 -15.28 28.88
CA VAL A 428 13.16 -16.27 29.45
C VAL A 428 11.79 -16.12 28.79
N LEU A 429 11.28 -17.18 28.17
CA LEU A 429 10.16 -17.09 27.24
C LEU A 429 8.78 -17.07 27.92
N ASP A 430 8.71 -17.50 29.18
CA ASP A 430 7.49 -17.40 30.01
C ASP A 430 7.32 -16.02 30.68
N ASN A 431 8.31 -15.14 30.56
CA ASN A 431 8.25 -13.77 31.06
C ASN A 431 7.64 -12.83 30.01
N ASP A 432 7.41 -11.57 30.40
CA ASP A 432 7.07 -10.52 29.45
C ASP A 432 8.20 -10.37 28.42
N LEU A 433 7.91 -10.78 27.18
CA LEU A 433 8.87 -10.76 26.09
C LEU A 433 9.21 -9.33 25.66
N GLY A 434 8.26 -8.39 25.79
CA GLY A 434 8.44 -6.99 25.36
C GLY A 434 9.45 -6.23 26.23
N GLN A 435 9.65 -6.67 27.47
CA GLN A 435 10.62 -6.07 28.40
C GLN A 435 12.02 -6.67 28.30
N GLN A 436 12.24 -7.63 27.39
CA GLN A 436 13.49 -8.37 27.29
C GLN A 436 14.35 -7.91 26.11
N GLU A 437 15.15 -6.88 26.36
CA GLU A 437 16.01 -6.25 25.35
C GLU A 437 17.37 -6.96 25.14
N ALA A 438 17.52 -8.19 25.63
CA ALA A 438 18.80 -8.89 25.59
C ALA A 438 19.22 -9.30 24.16
N PRO A 439 20.51 -9.16 23.81
CA PRO A 439 21.58 -8.51 24.58
C PRO A 439 21.46 -6.98 24.53
N ARG A 440 21.97 -6.29 25.55
CA ARG A 440 21.86 -4.83 25.68
C ARG A 440 22.28 -4.10 24.39
N GLY A 441 21.43 -3.18 23.93
CA GLY A 441 21.66 -2.38 22.72
C GLY A 441 21.15 -3.02 21.42
N SER A 442 20.73 -4.29 21.44
CA SER A 442 20.22 -4.98 20.26
C SER A 442 18.74 -4.76 19.97
N GLY A 443 17.99 -4.17 20.90
CA GLY A 443 16.53 -4.05 20.81
C GLY A 443 15.77 -5.35 21.10
N GLY A 444 16.43 -6.38 21.65
CA GLY A 444 15.80 -7.69 21.96
C GLY A 444 16.09 -8.79 20.95
N LEU A 445 17.33 -8.88 20.44
CA LEU A 445 17.76 -9.89 19.47
C LEU A 445 17.40 -11.33 19.88
N LEU A 446 17.53 -11.70 21.16
CA LEU A 446 17.22 -13.07 21.59
C LEU A 446 15.73 -13.39 21.45
N VAL A 447 14.87 -12.41 21.72
CA VAL A 447 13.42 -12.53 21.52
C VAL A 447 13.08 -12.56 20.03
N ALA A 448 13.73 -11.73 19.21
CA ALA A 448 13.54 -11.74 17.76
C ALA A 448 13.91 -13.11 17.14
N LEU A 449 15.06 -13.68 17.52
CA LEU A 449 15.47 -15.02 17.08
C LEU A 449 14.51 -16.12 17.56
N HIS A 450 13.98 -15.99 18.79
CA HIS A 450 12.93 -16.89 19.26
C HIS A 450 11.68 -16.83 18.39
N LEU A 451 11.19 -15.63 18.07
CA LEU A 451 9.98 -15.45 17.25
C LEU A 451 10.20 -15.91 15.81
N TRP A 452 11.41 -15.74 15.27
CA TRP A 452 11.81 -16.32 13.99
C TRP A 452 11.78 -17.86 13.98
N LYS A 453 12.30 -18.51 15.03
CA LYS A 453 12.16 -19.96 15.21
C LYS A 453 10.68 -20.35 15.38
N HIS A 454 9.94 -19.60 16.18
CA HIS A 454 8.56 -19.92 16.54
C HIS A 454 7.67 -19.93 15.29
N ILE A 455 7.73 -18.91 14.43
CA ILE A 455 6.91 -18.87 13.20
C ILE A 455 7.26 -19.99 12.24
N GLN A 456 8.52 -20.43 12.17
CA GLN A 456 8.92 -21.58 11.37
C GLN A 456 8.32 -22.89 11.91
N GLN A 457 8.27 -23.06 13.23
CA GLN A 457 7.75 -24.29 13.84
C GLN A 457 6.23 -24.38 13.86
N THR A 458 5.53 -23.26 14.06
CA THR A 458 4.06 -23.25 14.19
C THR A 458 3.35 -22.89 12.90
N GLY A 459 4.05 -22.22 11.97
CA GLY A 459 3.46 -21.64 10.78
C GLY A 459 2.56 -20.44 11.07
N ILE A 460 2.20 -19.74 10.01
CA ILE A 460 1.35 -18.53 10.10
C ILE A 460 -0.06 -18.80 10.66
N GLY A 461 -0.52 -20.05 10.63
CA GLY A 461 -1.85 -20.43 11.13
C GLY A 461 -1.94 -20.58 12.65
N GLN A 462 -0.81 -20.75 13.35
CA GLN A 462 -0.77 -20.98 14.81
C GLN A 462 0.15 -20.00 15.55
N PHE A 463 0.86 -19.11 14.86
CA PHE A 463 1.73 -18.11 15.47
C PHE A 463 0.97 -17.09 16.34
N GLY A 464 -0.21 -16.69 15.90
CA GLY A 464 -1.01 -15.62 16.49
C GLY A 464 -1.92 -14.98 15.46
N ASP A 465 -2.14 -13.67 15.53
CA ASP A 465 -2.81 -12.96 14.43
C ASP A 465 -1.80 -12.63 13.33
N VAL A 466 -2.01 -13.16 12.12
CA VAL A 466 -1.15 -12.89 10.97
C VAL A 466 -1.97 -12.30 9.83
N TYR A 467 -1.47 -11.21 9.25
CA TYR A 467 -2.03 -10.61 8.05
C TYR A 467 -0.97 -10.10 7.09
N TYR A 468 -1.29 -10.14 5.80
CA TYR A 468 -0.45 -9.55 4.76
C TYR A 468 -0.64 -8.03 4.74
N LEU A 469 0.43 -7.27 4.98
CA LEU A 469 0.39 -5.81 5.00
C LEU A 469 0.25 -5.23 3.59
N GLY A 470 0.94 -5.85 2.63
CA GLY A 470 1.24 -5.33 1.30
C GLY A 470 2.73 -5.50 0.97
N SER A 471 3.14 -5.08 -0.22
CA SER A 471 4.55 -5.05 -0.63
C SER A 471 5.15 -3.64 -0.57
N MET A 472 6.30 -3.45 0.07
CA MET A 472 6.97 -2.15 0.22
C MET A 472 8.49 -2.27 0.06
N PRO A 473 9.20 -1.22 -0.39
CA PRO A 473 10.66 -1.22 -0.39
C PRO A 473 11.20 -1.15 1.06
N THR A 474 12.45 -1.55 1.25
CA THR A 474 13.17 -1.37 2.52
C THR A 474 14.41 -0.50 2.28
N PRO A 475 15.02 0.13 3.30
CA PRO A 475 16.19 0.99 3.09
C PRO A 475 17.38 0.29 2.43
N LYS A 476 17.48 -1.03 2.55
CA LYS A 476 18.58 -1.84 1.99
C LYS A 476 18.22 -2.53 0.67
N GLN A 477 16.95 -2.50 0.26
CA GLN A 477 16.48 -3.26 -0.90
C GLN A 477 15.50 -2.44 -1.75
N ASP A 478 15.88 -2.20 -3.00
CA ASP A 478 15.05 -1.50 -3.98
C ASP A 478 13.84 -2.35 -4.42
N GLU A 479 13.98 -3.69 -4.46
CA GLU A 479 12.87 -4.60 -4.70
C GLU A 479 11.84 -4.48 -3.56
N LYS A 480 10.57 -4.26 -3.91
CA LYS A 480 9.49 -4.29 -2.92
C LYS A 480 9.37 -5.68 -2.32
N GLN A 481 9.45 -5.77 -1.01
CA GLN A 481 9.32 -7.00 -0.24
C GLN A 481 7.86 -7.23 0.15
N ASP A 482 7.38 -8.46 0.04
CA ASP A 482 6.08 -8.88 0.57
C ASP A 482 6.15 -8.95 2.10
N VAL A 483 5.22 -8.30 2.82
CA VAL A 483 5.31 -8.18 4.29
C VAL A 483 4.15 -8.88 4.99
N LEU A 484 4.48 -9.85 5.84
CA LEU A 484 3.55 -10.44 6.81
C LEU A 484 3.73 -9.75 8.16
N VAL A 485 2.66 -9.19 8.70
CA VAL A 485 2.61 -8.69 10.08
C VAL A 485 1.99 -9.78 10.94
N ALA A 486 2.66 -10.09 12.04
CA ALA A 486 2.27 -11.15 12.95
C ALA A 486 2.34 -10.64 14.39
N THR A 487 1.32 -10.93 15.20
CA THR A 487 1.30 -10.56 16.61
C THR A 487 1.34 -11.80 17.49
N HIS A 488 2.33 -11.88 18.38
CA HIS A 488 2.50 -12.96 19.35
C HIS A 488 2.78 -12.37 20.73
N SER A 489 1.98 -12.71 21.75
CA SER A 489 2.17 -12.21 23.12
C SER A 489 2.37 -10.69 23.17
N VAL A 490 1.47 -9.94 22.51
CA VAL A 490 1.47 -8.47 22.30
C VAL A 490 2.63 -7.87 21.49
N ILE A 491 3.64 -8.67 21.11
CA ILE A 491 4.74 -8.23 20.25
C ILE A 491 4.30 -8.25 18.78
N GLU A 492 4.50 -7.13 18.08
CA GLU A 492 4.35 -7.08 16.62
C GLU A 492 5.67 -7.48 15.95
N CYS A 493 5.61 -8.50 15.11
CA CYS A 493 6.67 -8.88 14.19
C CYS A 493 6.27 -8.54 12.76
N ARG A 494 7.23 -8.09 11.96
CA ARG A 494 7.08 -7.97 10.51
C ARG A 494 8.11 -8.84 9.84
N PHE A 495 7.65 -9.73 8.97
CA PHE A 495 8.49 -10.64 8.21
C PHE A 495 8.43 -10.21 6.74
N TYR A 496 9.60 -9.91 6.18
CA TYR A 496 9.76 -9.39 4.82
C TYR A 496 10.29 -10.52 3.93
N PHE A 497 9.60 -10.78 2.82
CA PHE A 497 9.92 -11.85 1.88
C PHE A 497 10.20 -11.25 0.51
N SER A 498 11.25 -11.73 -0.15
CA SER A 498 11.56 -11.33 -1.52
C SER A 498 10.59 -12.00 -2.49
N PRO A 499 9.85 -11.26 -3.32
CA PRO A 499 8.95 -11.86 -4.31
C PRO A 499 9.69 -12.68 -5.38
N SER A 500 10.94 -12.31 -5.70
CA SER A 500 11.74 -13.01 -6.70
C SER A 500 12.34 -14.33 -6.20
N THR A 501 12.74 -14.40 -4.93
CA THR A 501 13.37 -15.61 -4.36
C THR A 501 12.44 -16.39 -3.44
N GLY A 502 11.39 -15.79 -2.88
CA GLY A 502 10.52 -16.39 -1.87
C GLY A 502 11.14 -16.53 -0.48
N LEU A 503 12.39 -16.10 -0.30
CA LEU A 503 13.12 -16.21 0.97
C LEU A 503 12.86 -14.99 1.87
N LEU A 504 12.97 -15.20 3.19
CA LEU A 504 12.89 -14.15 4.19
C LEU A 504 14.12 -13.24 4.07
N THR A 505 13.93 -11.96 3.82
CA THR A 505 15.02 -10.99 3.63
C THR A 505 15.28 -10.17 4.88
N SER A 506 14.25 -9.88 5.66
CA SER A 506 14.41 -9.26 6.96
C SER A 506 13.24 -9.56 7.88
N MET A 507 13.44 -9.29 9.17
CA MET A 507 12.36 -9.16 10.13
C MET A 507 12.55 -7.94 11.01
N GLU A 508 11.43 -7.42 11.51
CA GLU A 508 11.39 -6.36 12.51
C GLU A 508 10.58 -6.88 13.70
N MET A 509 11.13 -6.80 14.90
CA MET A 509 10.44 -7.15 16.15
C MET A 509 10.26 -5.89 16.98
N TYR A 510 9.00 -5.53 17.25
CA TYR A 510 8.63 -4.37 18.04
C TYR A 510 8.26 -4.80 19.46
N PRO A 511 9.12 -4.54 20.46
CA PRO A 511 8.79 -4.86 21.85
C PRO A 511 7.63 -4.03 22.39
N ASP A 512 7.47 -2.79 21.89
CA ASP A 512 6.33 -1.90 22.15
C ASP A 512 6.04 -1.03 20.91
N LEU A 513 4.80 -0.55 20.78
CA LEU A 513 4.39 0.40 19.74
C LEU A 513 4.83 1.82 20.11
N GLY A 514 6.05 2.18 19.73
CA GLY A 514 6.60 3.52 19.99
C GLY A 514 8.11 3.56 20.19
N VAL A 515 8.74 2.39 20.19
CA VAL A 515 10.20 2.24 20.25
C VAL A 515 10.75 1.72 18.92
N ASP A 516 12.07 1.80 18.76
CA ASP A 516 12.73 1.22 17.60
C ASP A 516 12.66 -0.31 17.65
N PRO A 517 12.42 -0.99 16.52
CA PRO A 517 12.43 -2.44 16.48
C PRO A 517 13.86 -2.99 16.55
N CYS A 518 13.98 -4.24 16.99
CA CYS A 518 15.11 -5.08 16.59
C CYS A 518 14.90 -5.48 15.13
N GLU A 519 15.74 -4.97 14.22
CA GLU A 519 15.75 -5.37 12.81
C GLU A 519 16.82 -6.44 12.59
N ILE A 520 16.47 -7.54 11.93
CA ILE A 520 17.43 -8.56 11.49
C ILE A 520 17.32 -8.69 9.97
N TYR A 521 18.42 -8.48 9.26
CA TYR A 521 18.51 -8.69 7.82
C TYR A 521 19.19 -10.03 7.53
N PHE A 522 18.51 -10.89 6.77
CA PHE A 522 18.96 -12.23 6.43
C PHE A 522 19.54 -12.24 5.02
N SER A 523 20.74 -12.80 4.88
CA SER A 523 21.42 -12.91 3.58
C SER A 523 22.31 -14.14 3.52
N GLU A 524 22.95 -14.34 2.36
CA GLU A 524 23.87 -15.47 2.11
C GLU A 524 23.20 -16.82 2.37
N TYR A 525 22.03 -17.02 1.79
CA TYR A 525 21.30 -18.28 1.94
C TYR A 525 22.05 -19.44 1.28
N GLU A 526 22.22 -20.53 2.04
CA GLU A 526 22.84 -21.76 1.57
C GLU A 526 21.92 -22.97 1.78
N SER A 527 22.05 -23.96 0.92
CA SER A 527 21.34 -25.24 1.09
C SER A 527 22.10 -26.13 2.07
N VAL A 528 21.49 -26.41 3.22
CA VAL A 528 22.00 -27.37 4.22
C VAL A 528 20.98 -28.49 4.36
N ASN A 529 21.36 -29.73 4.02
CA ASN A 529 20.45 -30.88 4.00
C ASN A 529 19.16 -30.63 3.20
N GLY A 530 19.27 -29.90 2.08
CA GLY A 530 18.15 -29.57 1.21
C GLY A 530 17.19 -28.50 1.77
N ARG A 531 17.62 -27.70 2.75
CA ARG A 531 16.91 -26.55 3.32
C ARG A 531 17.71 -25.28 3.10
N MET A 532 17.08 -24.22 2.63
CA MET A 532 17.73 -22.91 2.53
C MET A 532 17.80 -22.25 3.91
N LEU A 533 19.02 -21.95 4.40
CA LEU A 533 19.26 -21.29 5.69
C LEU A 533 20.16 -20.06 5.48
N PRO A 534 19.89 -18.93 6.17
CA PRO A 534 20.70 -17.73 6.05
C PRO A 534 22.03 -17.88 6.79
N ARG A 535 23.15 -17.56 6.13
CA ARG A 535 24.48 -17.58 6.77
C ARG A 535 24.87 -16.26 7.41
N HIS A 536 24.25 -15.16 6.99
CA HIS A 536 24.56 -13.84 7.50
C HIS A 536 23.31 -13.14 8.02
N LEU A 537 23.36 -12.74 9.30
CA LEU A 537 22.32 -12.01 10.01
C LEU A 537 22.88 -10.68 10.51
N GLU A 538 22.49 -9.58 9.88
CA GLU A 538 22.88 -8.24 10.32
C GLU A 538 21.79 -7.65 11.22
N VAL A 539 22.17 -7.27 12.44
CA VAL A 539 21.25 -6.80 13.48
C VAL A 539 21.36 -5.29 13.63
N ILE A 540 20.23 -4.60 13.54
CA ILE A 540 20.13 -3.13 13.65
C ILE A 540 19.09 -2.79 14.72
N HIS A 541 19.38 -1.74 15.50
CA HIS A 541 18.42 -1.15 16.42
C HIS A 541 18.53 0.38 16.34
N GLY A 542 17.42 1.04 16.01
CA GLY A 542 17.40 2.45 15.68
C GLY A 542 18.26 2.74 14.44
N ASP A 543 19.22 3.67 14.58
CA ASP A 543 20.18 4.02 13.51
C ASP A 543 21.56 3.33 13.71
N THR A 544 21.64 2.36 14.61
CA THR A 544 22.92 1.70 14.97
C THR A 544 22.91 0.24 14.55
N VAL A 545 23.99 -0.19 13.87
CA VAL A 545 24.28 -1.61 13.66
C VAL A 545 24.77 -2.20 14.99
N TYR A 546 24.00 -3.12 15.55
CA TYR A 546 24.38 -3.85 16.75
C TYR A 546 25.53 -4.83 16.44
N GLY A 547 25.43 -5.55 15.33
CA GLY A 547 26.48 -6.44 14.85
C GLY A 547 26.02 -7.41 13.76
N GLU A 548 26.98 -8.11 13.18
CA GLU A 548 26.79 -9.08 12.10
C GLU A 548 27.08 -10.50 12.61
N LEU A 549 26.10 -11.38 12.58
CA LEU A 549 26.23 -12.79 12.96
C LEU A 549 26.49 -13.62 11.70
N LEU A 550 27.69 -14.16 11.57
CA LEU A 550 28.10 -15.08 10.51
C LEU A 550 27.95 -16.53 11.00
N LEU A 551 26.82 -17.15 10.68
CA LEU A 551 26.43 -18.49 11.12
C LEU A 551 27.16 -19.56 10.31
N LYS A 552 28.04 -20.32 10.97
CA LYS A 552 28.82 -21.41 10.37
C LYS A 552 28.09 -22.74 10.47
N ASP A 553 27.32 -22.94 11.54
CA ASP A 553 26.69 -24.21 11.85
C ASP A 553 25.27 -24.04 12.42
N PHE A 554 24.40 -24.96 12.02
CA PHE A 554 23.01 -25.07 12.44
C PHE A 554 22.76 -26.48 12.96
N GLU A 555 22.60 -26.60 14.28
CA GLU A 555 22.28 -27.87 14.92
C GLU A 555 20.81 -27.86 15.36
N PHE A 556 20.02 -28.78 14.80
CA PHE A 556 18.60 -28.93 15.10
C PHE A 556 18.39 -30.22 15.88
N ASN A 557 18.21 -30.10 17.19
CA ASN A 557 18.03 -31.26 18.04
C ASN A 557 16.58 -31.71 17.96
N SER A 558 16.32 -32.82 17.25
CA SER A 558 15.05 -33.53 17.40
C SER A 558 14.93 -33.98 18.85
N ASN A 559 13.96 -33.46 19.59
CA ASN A 559 13.56 -34.08 20.85
C ASN A 559 13.08 -35.48 20.49
N GLY A 560 13.96 -36.47 20.67
CA GLY A 560 13.61 -37.87 20.54
C GLY A 560 12.52 -38.18 21.54
N GLY A 561 11.27 -38.25 21.05
CA GLY A 561 10.18 -38.80 21.81
C GLY A 561 10.39 -40.31 21.96
N THR A 562 11.07 -40.71 23.01
CA THR A 562 10.60 -41.84 23.80
C THR A 562 9.57 -41.30 24.77
N GLU A 563 8.28 -41.47 24.44
CA GLU A 563 7.23 -41.93 25.34
C GLU A 563 6.09 -42.56 24.53
#